data_AF-A0A524P679-F1
#
_entry.id   AF-A0A524P679-F1
#
_cell.length_a   1.000
_cell.length_b   1.000
_cell.length_c   1.000
_cell.angle_alpha   90.00
_cell.angle_beta   90.00
_cell.angle_gamma   90.00
#
_symmetry.space_group_name_H-M   'P 1'
#
loop_
_entity.id
_entity.type
_entity.pdbx_description
1 polymer ?
#
loop_
_entity_poly.entity_id
_entity_poly.type
_entity_poly.pdbx_seq_one_letter_code
_entity_poly.pdbx_strand_id
1 'polypeptide(L)'
;MTLSCPPEVTAHSGVDALVQAIEAYTSRKSHPIADIYAMQAIMLIAPNLRYVVEHGQDYAARSEMMLGSFFAGVAFSNVGLGLVHGLAHP
;
A
#
# COMPACT_ATOMS: atom_id res chain seq x y z
N MET A 1 11.43 -10.14 -5.37
CA MET A 1 10.03 -10.44 -5.73
C MET A 1 9.37 -11.19 -4.58
N THR A 2 8.06 -11.00 -4.34
CA THR A 2 7.32 -11.51 -3.16
C THR A 2 6.56 -12.82 -3.41
N LEU A 3 6.97 -13.60 -4.41
CA LEU A 3 6.27 -14.81 -4.87
C LEU A 3 6.23 -15.94 -3.82
N SER A 4 7.20 -15.97 -2.90
CA SER A 4 7.26 -16.94 -1.81
C SER A 4 6.42 -16.54 -0.58
N CYS A 5 5.82 -15.35 -0.57
CA CYS A 5 5.01 -14.90 0.55
C CYS A 5 3.71 -15.73 0.64
N PRO A 6 3.39 -16.29 1.83
CA PRO A 6 2.10 -16.93 2.05
C PRO A 6 0.93 -15.98 1.75
N PRO A 7 -0.27 -16.52 1.40
CA PRO A 7 -1.46 -15.72 1.15
C PRO A 7 -1.82 -14.78 2.31
N GLU A 8 -1.70 -15.27 3.55
CA GLU A 8 -2.00 -14.48 4.74
C GLU A 8 -1.05 -13.28 4.90
N VAL A 9 0.27 -13.50 4.74
CA VAL A 9 1.27 -12.42 4.77
C VAL A 9 1.01 -11.41 3.66
N THR A 10 0.64 -11.89 2.48
CA THR A 10 0.29 -11.03 1.33
C THR A 10 -0.94 -10.17 1.63
N ALA A 11 -1.97 -10.74 2.25
CA ALA A 11 -3.17 -10.02 2.62
C ALA A 11 -2.86 -8.92 3.66
N HIS A 12 -2.19 -9.28 4.76
CA HIS A 12 -1.85 -8.34 5.83
C HIS A 12 -0.99 -7.19 5.33
N SER A 13 0.13 -7.48 4.67
CA SER A 13 1.04 -6.45 4.15
C SER A 13 0.43 -5.60 3.04
N GLY A 14 -0.44 -6.18 2.21
CA GLY A 14 -1.13 -5.45 1.16
C GLY A 14 -2.20 -4.50 1.69
N VAL A 15 -2.95 -4.91 2.73
CA VAL A 15 -3.89 -4.02 3.43
C VAL A 15 -3.14 -2.89 4.14
N ASP A 16 -2.05 -3.21 4.82
CA ASP A 16 -1.19 -2.21 5.48
C ASP A 16 -0.72 -1.13 4.49
N ALA A 17 -0.13 -1.54 3.36
CA ALA A 17 0.29 -0.62 2.31
C ALA A 17 -0.86 0.24 1.73
N LEU A 18 -2.06 -0.35 1.57
CA LEU A 18 -3.24 0.39 1.11
C LEU A 18 -3.69 1.44 2.13
N VAL A 19 -3.71 1.08 3.42
CA VAL A 19 -4.05 2.00 4.51
C VAL A 19 -3.01 3.12 4.58
N GLN A 20 -1.71 2.81 4.48
CA GLN A 20 -0.66 3.82 4.46
C GLN A 20 -0.86 4.85 3.34
N ALA A 21 -1.24 4.40 2.14
CA ALA A 21 -1.53 5.30 1.03
C ALA A 21 -2.76 6.19 1.31
N ILE A 22 -3.84 5.63 1.85
CA ILE A 22 -5.05 6.38 2.20
C ILE A 22 -4.78 7.41 3.30
N GLU A 23 -4.05 7.02 4.34
CA GLU A 23 -3.70 7.93 5.44
C GLU A 23 -2.74 9.03 4.99
N ALA A 24 -1.79 8.71 4.11
CA ALA A 24 -0.93 9.72 3.51
C ALA A 24 -1.75 10.73 2.69
N TYR A 25 -2.67 10.26 1.84
CA TYR A 25 -3.52 11.12 1.01
C TYR A 25 -4.45 12.02 1.84
N THR A 26 -4.92 11.52 2.98
CA THR A 26 -5.81 12.27 3.90
C THR A 26 -5.06 13.03 5.00
N SER A 27 -3.72 13.01 4.98
CA SER A 27 -2.90 13.66 5.99
C SER A 27 -3.10 15.18 6.00
N ARG A 28 -3.08 15.78 7.21
CA ARG A 28 -3.08 17.24 7.38
C ARG A 28 -1.81 17.91 6.83
N LYS A 29 -0.76 17.13 6.57
CA LYS A 29 0.49 17.59 5.96
C LYS A 29 0.55 17.32 4.46
N SER A 30 -0.54 16.82 3.85
CA SER A 30 -0.51 16.45 2.45
C SER A 30 -0.21 17.63 1.52
N HIS A 31 0.40 17.31 0.38
CA HIS A 31 0.76 18.23 -0.67
C HIS A 31 0.79 17.48 -2.03
N PRO A 32 0.71 18.20 -3.17
CA PRO A 32 0.45 17.57 -4.47
C PRO A 32 1.40 16.43 -4.86
N ILE A 33 2.69 16.55 -4.52
CA ILE A 33 3.66 15.48 -4.80
C ILE A 33 3.34 14.19 -4.04
N ALA A 34 3.02 14.29 -2.74
CA ALA A 34 2.66 13.12 -1.94
C ALA A 34 1.33 12.52 -2.41
N ASP A 35 0.36 13.37 -2.78
CA ASP A 35 -0.94 12.94 -3.29
C ASP A 35 -0.82 12.13 -4.58
N ILE A 36 0.08 12.51 -5.50
CA ILE A 36 0.35 11.74 -6.73
C ILE A 36 0.80 10.32 -6.40
N TYR A 37 1.77 10.18 -5.48
CA TYR A 37 2.26 8.86 -5.08
C TYR A 37 1.20 8.06 -4.33
N ALA A 38 0.46 8.68 -3.40
CA ALA A 38 -0.59 8.02 -2.65
C ALA A 38 -1.72 7.52 -3.57
N MET A 39 -2.17 8.35 -4.51
CA MET A 39 -3.20 7.97 -5.47
C MET A 39 -2.72 6.86 -6.40
N GLN A 40 -1.49 6.95 -6.90
CA GLN A 40 -0.92 5.89 -7.73
C GLN A 40 -0.80 4.57 -6.94
N ALA A 41 -0.39 4.62 -5.67
CA ALA A 41 -0.36 3.44 -4.81
C ALA A 41 -1.74 2.78 -4.66
N ILE A 42 -2.79 3.58 -4.42
CA ILE A 42 -4.17 3.10 -4.30
C ILE A 42 -4.62 2.43 -5.61
N MET A 43 -4.37 3.07 -6.76
CA MET A 43 -4.77 2.53 -8.07
C MET A 43 -4.04 1.23 -8.44
N LEU A 44 -2.82 1.03 -7.93
CA LEU A 44 -2.06 -0.21 -8.14
C LEU A 44 -2.49 -1.31 -7.15
N ILE A 45 -2.67 -0.99 -5.87
CA ILE A 45 -2.93 -1.99 -4.82
C ILE A 45 -4.40 -2.44 -4.82
N ALA A 46 -5.35 -1.50 -4.81
CA ALA A 46 -6.76 -1.82 -4.61
C ALA A 46 -7.33 -2.86 -5.58
N PRO A 47 -7.09 -2.78 -6.91
CA PRO A 47 -7.60 -3.80 -7.83
C PRO A 47 -6.83 -5.13 -7.77
N ASN A 48 -5.57 -5.13 -7.34
CA ASN A 48 -4.70 -6.32 -7.38
C ASN A 48 -4.67 -7.11 -6.07
N LEU A 49 -4.99 -6.49 -4.92
CA LEU A 49 -4.80 -7.07 -3.60
C LEU A 49 -5.52 -8.41 -3.44
N ARG A 50 -6.81 -8.47 -3.73
CA ARG A 50 -7.58 -9.72 -3.62
C ARG A 50 -7.05 -10.78 -4.58
N TYR A 51 -6.76 -10.38 -5.81
CA TYR A 51 -6.30 -11.30 -6.85
C TYR A 51 -4.96 -11.94 -6.47
N VAL A 52 -3.99 -11.17 -5.96
CA VAL A 52 -2.65 -11.69 -5.61
C VAL A 52 -2.67 -12.59 -4.36
N VAL A 53 -3.67 -12.46 -3.49
CA VAL A 53 -3.87 -13.36 -2.34
C VAL A 53 -4.31 -14.75 -2.82
N GLU A 54 -5.20 -14.80 -3.81
CA GLU A 54 -5.69 -16.04 -4.42
C GLU A 54 -4.67 -16.63 -5.43
N HIS A 55 -3.93 -15.78 -6.14
CA HIS A 55 -3.02 -16.15 -7.23
C HIS A 55 -1.58 -15.67 -6.97
N GLY A 56 -0.99 -16.10 -5.85
CA GLY A 56 0.29 -15.58 -5.36
C GLY A 56 1.53 -15.79 -6.26
N GLN A 57 1.42 -16.59 -7.32
CA GLN A 57 2.48 -16.81 -8.33
C GLN A 57 2.34 -15.91 -9.57
N ASP A 58 1.31 -15.07 -9.64
CA ASP A 58 1.13 -14.13 -10.75
C ASP A 58 2.16 -12.99 -10.65
N TYR A 59 3.11 -13.00 -11.57
CA TYR A 59 4.20 -12.02 -11.62
C TYR A 59 3.72 -10.60 -11.88
N ALA A 60 2.70 -10.42 -12.71
CA ALA A 60 2.20 -9.09 -13.06
C ALA A 60 1.51 -8.48 -11.84
N ALA A 61 0.57 -9.18 -11.23
CA ALA A 61 -0.13 -8.70 -10.04
C ALA A 61 0.83 -8.46 -8.86
N ARG A 62 1.83 -9.33 -8.67
CA ARG A 62 2.90 -9.13 -7.67
C ARG A 62 3.74 -7.89 -7.94
N SER A 63 4.03 -7.59 -9.20
CA SER A 63 4.78 -6.40 -9.60
C SER A 63 3.99 -5.12 -9.31
N GLU A 64 2.70 -5.09 -9.65
CA GLU A 64 1.81 -3.97 -9.36
C GLU A 64 1.70 -3.73 -7.85
N MET A 65 1.53 -4.79 -7.06
CA MET A 65 1.49 -4.72 -5.60
C MET A 65 2.80 -4.19 -4.99
N MET A 66 3.94 -4.65 -5.49
CA MET A 66 5.26 -4.18 -5.03
C MET A 66 5.47 -2.70 -5.37
N LEU A 67 5.11 -2.27 -6.58
CA LEU A 67 5.22 -0.87 -7.00
C LEU A 67 4.26 0.03 -6.20
N GLY A 68 3.03 -0.42 -6.00
CA GLY A 68 2.05 0.28 -5.19
C GLY A 68 2.50 0.44 -3.74
N SER A 69 3.04 -0.62 -3.13
CA SER A 69 3.59 -0.56 -1.77
C SER A 69 4.79 0.40 -1.68
N PHE A 70 5.66 0.42 -2.68
CA PHE A 70 6.75 1.39 -2.76
C PHE A 70 6.22 2.84 -2.81
N PHE A 71 5.21 3.12 -3.64
CA PHE A 71 4.62 4.47 -3.73
C PHE A 71 3.88 4.88 -2.46
N ALA A 72 3.21 3.95 -1.77
CA ALA A 72 2.65 4.21 -0.44
C ALA A 72 3.77 4.64 0.53
N GLY A 73 4.90 3.92 0.50
CA GLY A 73 6.13 4.24 1.22
C GLY A 73 6.64 5.67 0.97
N VAL A 74 6.76 6.04 -0.30
CA VAL A 74 7.18 7.40 -0.69
C VAL A 74 6.18 8.43 -0.16
N ALA A 75 4.88 8.19 -0.29
CA ALA A 75 3.86 9.12 0.18
C ALA A 75 3.93 9.33 1.71
N PHE A 76 3.78 8.27 2.50
CA PHE A 76 3.71 8.41 3.96
C PHE A 76 5.04 8.89 4.57
N SER A 77 6.18 8.62 3.93
CA SER A 77 7.48 9.12 4.39
C SER A 77 7.57 10.65 4.35
N ASN A 78 6.77 11.31 3.52
CA ASN A 78 6.77 12.77 3.38
C ASN A 78 5.69 13.45 4.22
N VAL A 79 4.54 12.80 4.43
CA VAL A 79 3.37 13.45 5.06
C VAL A 79 2.90 12.77 6.35
N GLY A 80 3.56 11.67 6.73
CA GLY A 80 3.21 10.84 7.88
C GLY A 80 1.97 9.96 7.65
N LEU A 81 1.50 9.37 8.74
CA LEU A 81 0.35 8.49 8.81
C LEU A 81 -0.72 9.06 9.75
N GLY A 82 -1.86 8.39 9.83
CA GLY A 82 -3.05 8.84 10.54
C GLY A 82 -3.36 8.02 11.79
N LEU A 83 -4.65 8.03 12.16
CA LEU A 83 -5.16 7.40 13.38
C LEU A 83 -5.16 5.88 13.31
N VAL A 84 -5.26 5.26 12.13
CA VAL A 84 -5.24 3.79 12.01
C VAL A 84 -3.91 3.26 12.50
N HIS A 85 -2.79 3.85 12.04
CA HIS A 85 -1.47 3.49 12.55
C HIS A 85 -1.25 3.92 14.01
N GLY A 86 -1.79 5.08 14.40
CA GLY A 86 -1.71 5.54 15.80
C GLY A 86 -2.42 4.60 16.80
N LEU A 87 -3.49 3.93 16.39
CA LEU A 87 -4.19 2.94 17.21
C LEU A 87 -3.58 1.54 17.12
N ALA A 88 -2.91 1.21 16.00
CA ALA A 88 -2.24 -0.06 15.81
C ALA A 88 -0.94 -0.19 16.63
N HIS A 89 -0.35 0.94 17.06
CA HIS A 89 0.90 1.00 17.85
C HIS A 89 0.71 1.87 19.12
N PRO A 90 0.14 1.31 20.20
CA PRO A 90 -0.10 2.03 21.46
C PRO A 90 1.18 2.38 22.23
#